data_AF-I9QQE4-F1
#
_entry.id   AF-I9QQE4-F1
#
_cell.length_a   1.000
_cell.length_b   1.000
_cell.length_c   1.000
_cell.angle_alpha   90.00
_cell.angle_beta   90.00
_cell.angle_gamma   90.00
#
_symmetry.space_group_name_H-M   'P 1'
#
loop_
_entity.id
_entity.type
_entity.pdbx_description
1 polymer ?
#
loop_
_entity_poly.entity_id
_entity_poly.type
_entity_poly.pdbx_seq_one_letter_code
_entity_poly.pdbx_strand_id
1 'polypeptide(L)'
;KKFTGYSPGVAVIGDHIVGIENRDGNTNVRFCQQCTLERIFTRLECNGIHINRARMDCGSCSEEIVDTVKAHCKYFYIRANRCSAFYDDMFALRGWKAEEINGIRFELNSIVVEKWKGKPYRLVIQRQRRTDDIRELWEGEYTYRCILTNDFESDIRDVVEFYNLRGGKERILDDMNNGFGWKHLPKSFMAENAVYLLMTALIRNFYKT
;
A
#
# COMPACT_ATOMS: atom_id res chain seq x y z
N LYS A 1 12.04 -1.89 -17.37
CA LYS A 1 11.56 -2.97 -18.28
C LYS A 1 10.18 -2.57 -18.78
N LYS A 2 9.99 -2.39 -20.10
CA LYS A 2 8.66 -2.19 -20.68
C LYS A 2 7.87 -3.47 -20.47
N PHE A 3 6.78 -3.41 -19.70
CA PHE A 3 5.93 -4.56 -19.42
C PHE A 3 4.80 -4.52 -20.45
N THR A 4 4.92 -5.28 -21.54
CA THR A 4 3.84 -5.49 -22.52
C THR A 4 2.79 -6.43 -21.95
N GLY A 5 2.35 -6.16 -20.72
CA GLY A 5 1.49 -7.02 -19.94
C GLY A 5 0.37 -6.21 -19.29
N TYR A 6 -0.33 -6.86 -18.38
CA TYR A 6 -1.55 -6.39 -17.78
C TYR A 6 -1.32 -6.14 -16.28
N SER A 7 -1.80 -5.02 -15.72
CA SER A 7 -1.55 -4.66 -14.31
C SER A 7 -2.83 -4.14 -13.63
N PRO A 8 -3.74 -5.03 -13.21
CA PRO A 8 -5.00 -4.61 -12.64
C PRO A 8 -4.76 -3.87 -11.34
N GLY A 9 -5.54 -2.82 -11.11
CA GLY A 9 -5.78 -2.34 -9.75
C GLY A 9 -6.68 -3.34 -9.04
N VAL A 10 -6.22 -3.90 -7.92
CA VAL A 10 -6.99 -4.88 -7.13
C VAL A 10 -7.23 -4.31 -5.74
N ALA A 11 -8.49 -4.30 -5.31
CA ALA A 11 -8.91 -3.96 -3.97
C ALA A 11 -9.39 -5.21 -3.23
N VAL A 12 -8.97 -5.34 -1.97
CA VAL A 12 -9.23 -6.52 -1.14
C VAL A 12 -9.73 -6.07 0.24
N ILE A 13 -10.83 -6.67 0.70
CA ILE A 13 -11.32 -6.55 2.09
C ILE A 13 -11.28 -7.94 2.72
N GLY A 14 -10.60 -8.07 3.87
CA GLY A 14 -10.35 -9.39 4.45
C GLY A 14 -9.58 -10.25 3.45
N ASP A 15 -10.09 -11.43 3.13
CA ASP A 15 -9.52 -12.31 2.10
C ASP A 15 -10.26 -12.22 0.74
N HIS A 16 -11.26 -11.35 0.61
CA HIS A 16 -12.08 -11.24 -0.57
C HIS A 16 -11.64 -10.10 -1.49
N ILE A 17 -11.56 -10.39 -2.79
CA ILE A 17 -11.36 -9.39 -3.82
C ILE A 17 -12.68 -8.65 -4.03
N VAL A 18 -12.70 -7.35 -3.78
CA VAL A 18 -13.92 -6.52 -3.83
C VAL A 18 -13.93 -5.51 -4.97
N GLY A 19 -12.79 -5.34 -5.64
CA GLY A 19 -12.68 -4.44 -6.78
C GLY A 19 -11.53 -4.87 -7.67
N ILE A 20 -11.80 -4.90 -8.97
CA ILE A 20 -10.79 -5.03 -10.01
C ILE A 20 -11.05 -3.94 -11.02
N GLU A 21 -10.01 -3.16 -11.30
CA GLU A 21 -10.02 -2.29 -12.45
C GLU A 21 -8.82 -2.57 -13.33
N ASN A 22 -9.17 -2.78 -14.60
CA ASN A 22 -8.23 -3.09 -15.63
C ASN A 22 -7.35 -1.87 -15.96
N ARG A 23 -6.03 -2.08 -16.04
CA ARG A 23 -5.09 -1.08 -16.57
C ARG A 23 -4.12 -1.73 -17.56
N ASP A 24 -3.80 -0.98 -18.60
CA ASP A 24 -2.74 -1.32 -19.55
C ASP A 24 -1.39 -1.28 -18.82
N GLY A 25 -0.62 -2.38 -18.85
CA GLY A 25 0.63 -2.51 -18.09
C GLY A 25 1.80 -1.70 -18.65
N ASN A 26 1.66 -1.05 -19.81
CA ASN A 26 2.60 -0.02 -20.25
C ASN A 26 2.35 1.35 -19.59
N THR A 27 1.28 1.48 -18.82
CA THR A 27 0.91 2.73 -18.15
C THR A 27 1.61 2.85 -16.80
N ASN A 28 2.13 4.04 -16.46
CA ASN A 28 2.72 4.32 -15.15
C ASN A 28 1.71 3.96 -14.03
N VAL A 29 2.18 3.31 -12.95
CA VAL A 29 1.35 2.90 -11.80
C VAL A 29 0.53 4.06 -11.21
N ARG A 30 1.02 5.30 -11.33
CA ARG A 30 0.34 6.53 -10.87
C ARG A 30 -0.73 7.06 -11.83
N PHE A 31 -0.69 6.69 -13.11
CA PHE A 31 -1.62 7.19 -14.12
C PHE A 31 -3.04 6.69 -13.82
N CYS A 32 -3.97 7.63 -13.67
CA CYS A 32 -5.38 7.40 -13.32
C CYS A 32 -5.61 6.54 -12.06
N GLN A 33 -4.61 6.35 -11.19
CA GLN A 33 -4.78 5.58 -9.95
C GLN A 33 -5.83 6.24 -9.05
N GLN A 34 -5.84 7.57 -9.00
CA GLN A 34 -6.87 8.34 -8.31
C GLN A 34 -8.27 7.97 -8.80
N CYS A 35 -8.52 8.02 -10.12
CA CYS A 35 -9.82 7.70 -10.70
C CYS A 35 -10.24 6.25 -10.42
N THR A 36 -9.29 5.31 -10.40
CA THR A 36 -9.59 3.92 -10.05
C THR A 36 -9.98 3.77 -8.58
N LEU A 37 -9.26 4.43 -7.68
CA LEU A 37 -9.60 4.41 -6.26
C LEU A 37 -10.96 5.05 -6.00
N GLU A 38 -11.20 6.23 -6.58
CA GLU A 38 -12.49 6.93 -6.53
C GLU A 38 -13.64 6.00 -6.92
N ARG A 39 -13.55 5.35 -8.09
CA ARG A 39 -14.61 4.43 -8.56
C ARG A 39 -14.80 3.24 -7.63
N ILE A 40 -13.73 2.67 -7.09
CA ILE A 40 -13.82 1.54 -6.17
C ILE A 40 -14.49 1.97 -4.87
N PHE A 41 -14.07 3.08 -4.27
CA PHE A 41 -14.64 3.59 -3.03
C PHE A 41 -16.11 3.98 -3.21
N THR A 42 -16.44 4.75 -4.25
CA THR A 42 -17.82 5.14 -4.54
C THR A 42 -18.72 3.93 -4.75
N ARG A 43 -18.26 2.87 -5.44
CA ARG A 43 -19.03 1.63 -5.56
C ARG A 43 -19.29 0.97 -4.20
N LEU A 44 -18.32 0.97 -3.30
CA LEU A 44 -18.48 0.40 -1.96
C LEU A 44 -19.48 1.23 -1.13
N GLU A 45 -19.36 2.56 -1.16
CA GLU A 45 -20.26 3.48 -0.46
C GLU A 45 -21.70 3.40 -0.99
N CYS A 46 -21.89 3.33 -2.31
CA CYS A 46 -23.21 3.13 -2.92
C CYS A 46 -23.88 1.80 -2.49
N ASN A 47 -23.09 0.82 -2.04
CA ASN A 47 -23.58 -0.44 -1.47
C ASN A 47 -23.61 -0.44 0.06
N GLY A 48 -23.48 0.73 0.71
CA GLY A 48 -23.54 0.89 2.16
C GLY A 48 -22.29 0.41 2.90
N ILE A 49 -21.17 0.18 2.20
CA ILE A 49 -19.91 -0.27 2.78
C ILE A 49 -19.00 0.93 3.01
N HIS A 50 -18.85 1.32 4.28
CA HIS A 50 -17.98 2.42 4.67
C HIS A 50 -16.61 1.91 5.16
N ILE A 51 -15.53 2.46 4.60
CA ILE A 51 -14.17 1.98 4.88
C ILE A 51 -13.62 2.64 6.13
N ASN A 52 -13.36 1.84 7.17
CA ASN A 52 -12.74 2.34 8.39
C ASN A 52 -11.23 2.55 8.21
N ARG A 53 -10.51 1.55 7.69
CA ARG A 53 -9.04 1.60 7.55
C ARG A 53 -8.59 1.13 6.18
N ALA A 54 -7.80 1.94 5.47
CA ALA A 54 -7.24 1.62 4.15
C ALA A 54 -5.70 1.54 4.20
N ARG A 55 -5.11 0.55 3.50
CA ARG A 55 -3.65 0.39 3.40
C ARG A 55 -3.20 0.43 1.95
N MET A 56 -2.12 1.15 1.66
CA MET A 56 -1.58 1.22 0.30
C MET A 56 -0.06 1.25 0.24
N ASP A 57 0.44 0.96 -0.95
CA ASP A 57 1.86 1.02 -1.27
C ASP A 57 2.35 2.42 -1.59
N CYS A 58 3.67 2.53 -1.68
CA CYS A 58 4.40 3.77 -1.91
C CYS A 58 4.10 4.43 -3.26
N GLY A 59 3.58 3.67 -4.22
CA GLY A 59 3.03 4.21 -5.47
C GLY A 59 1.91 5.22 -5.25
N SER A 60 1.17 5.07 -4.14
CA SER A 60 0.00 5.88 -3.78
C SER A 60 0.34 7.13 -2.96
N CYS A 61 1.63 7.43 -2.76
CA CYS A 61 2.09 8.54 -1.92
C CYS A 61 2.18 9.88 -2.69
N SER A 62 1.17 10.20 -3.50
CA SER A 62 0.95 11.52 -4.12
C SER A 62 -0.19 12.27 -3.41
N GLU A 63 -0.19 13.59 -3.48
CA GLU A 63 -1.16 14.43 -2.77
C GLU A 63 -2.60 14.09 -3.16
N GLU A 64 -2.87 14.04 -4.46
CA GLU A 64 -4.18 13.75 -5.05
C GLU A 64 -4.74 12.40 -4.59
N ILE A 65 -3.88 11.37 -4.50
CA ILE A 65 -4.30 10.03 -4.06
C ILE A 65 -4.56 10.02 -2.56
N VAL A 66 -3.72 10.69 -1.76
CA VAL A 66 -3.93 10.78 -0.30
C VAL A 66 -5.24 11.51 0.00
N ASP A 67 -5.52 12.62 -0.68
CA ASP A 67 -6.77 13.37 -0.50
C ASP A 67 -7.99 12.53 -0.86
N THR A 68 -7.92 11.80 -1.98
CA THR A 68 -9.00 10.89 -2.42
C THR A 68 -9.25 9.80 -1.39
N VAL A 69 -8.20 9.12 -0.94
CA VAL A 69 -8.33 8.04 0.06
C VAL A 69 -8.88 8.60 1.37
N LYS A 70 -8.40 9.77 1.81
CA LYS A 70 -8.88 10.44 3.02
C LYS A 70 -10.36 10.81 2.94
N ALA A 71 -10.88 11.16 1.77
CA ALA A 71 -12.29 11.47 1.59
C ALA A 71 -13.20 10.23 1.78
N HIS A 72 -12.69 9.04 1.45
CA HIS A 72 -13.47 7.79 1.42
C HIS A 72 -13.16 6.80 2.55
N CYS A 73 -12.24 7.12 3.47
CA CYS A 73 -11.96 6.28 4.62
C CYS A 73 -11.67 7.06 5.89
N LYS A 74 -11.94 6.45 7.05
CA LYS A 74 -11.67 7.08 8.35
C LYS A 74 -10.16 7.24 8.59
N TYR A 75 -9.39 6.18 8.37
CA TYR A 75 -7.93 6.19 8.49
C TYR A 75 -7.24 5.55 7.29
N PHE A 76 -6.16 6.17 6.83
CA PHE A 76 -5.30 5.62 5.78
C PHE A 76 -3.90 5.31 6.31
N TYR A 77 -3.24 4.33 5.72
CA TYR A 77 -1.86 3.96 6.01
C TYR A 77 -1.13 3.71 4.70
N ILE A 78 -0.32 4.69 4.28
CA ILE A 78 0.33 4.69 2.96
C ILE A 78 1.83 4.71 3.18
N ARG A 79 2.57 3.81 2.53
CA ARG A 79 4.04 3.83 2.64
C ARG A 79 4.58 5.12 2.04
N ALA A 80 5.35 5.87 2.81
CA ALA A 80 6.01 7.05 2.30
C ALA A 80 7.18 6.64 1.39
N ASN A 81 7.31 7.32 0.24
CA ASN A 81 8.52 7.23 -0.57
C ASN A 81 9.70 7.85 0.19
N ARG A 82 10.93 7.40 -0.12
CA ARG A 82 12.16 8.05 0.37
C ARG A 82 12.16 9.49 -0.16
N CYS A 83 11.71 10.44 0.67
CA CYS A 83 11.71 11.86 0.33
C CYS A 83 12.79 12.51 1.19
N SER A 84 13.75 13.16 0.53
CA SER A 84 14.86 13.89 1.17
C SER A 84 14.35 14.85 2.27
N ALA A 85 13.17 15.45 2.06
CA ALA A 85 12.54 16.37 3.00
C ALA A 85 12.30 15.79 4.40
N PHE A 86 12.17 14.47 4.57
CA PHE A 86 11.98 13.86 5.89
C PHE A 86 13.28 13.41 6.56
N TYR A 87 14.40 13.36 5.83
CA TYR A 87 15.63 12.80 6.38
C TYR A 87 16.18 13.68 7.49
N ASP A 88 16.18 15.00 7.32
CA ASP A 88 16.69 15.93 8.33
C ASP A 88 15.91 15.83 9.64
N ASP A 89 14.58 15.83 9.57
CA ASP A 89 13.69 15.63 10.72
C ASP A 89 13.90 14.25 11.37
N MET A 90 14.13 13.21 10.55
CA MET A 90 14.33 11.85 11.02
C MET A 90 15.68 11.64 11.72
N PHE A 91 16.74 12.35 11.32
CA PHE A 91 18.04 12.31 12.00
C PHE A 91 18.02 13.08 13.32
N ALA A 92 17.20 14.13 13.40
CA ALA A 92 17.00 14.89 14.64
C ALA A 92 16.17 14.12 15.68
N LEU A 93 15.40 13.11 15.27
CA LEU A 93 14.56 12.32 16.18
C LEU A 93 15.35 11.62 17.30
N ARG A 94 14.80 11.71 18.50
CA ARG A 94 15.25 11.02 19.72
C ARG A 94 14.09 10.22 20.32
N GLY A 95 14.39 9.36 21.29
CA GLY A 95 13.35 8.57 21.99
C GLY A 95 12.84 7.37 21.19
N TRP A 96 13.72 6.69 20.44
CA TRP A 96 13.36 5.48 19.71
C TRP A 96 12.97 4.36 20.68
N LYS A 97 11.82 3.72 20.42
CA LYS A 97 11.34 2.59 21.20
C LYS A 97 11.75 1.29 20.52
N ALA A 98 12.53 0.47 21.20
CA ALA A 98 12.87 -0.87 20.70
C ALA A 98 11.67 -1.80 20.88
N GLU A 99 11.23 -2.42 19.80
CA GLU A 99 10.11 -3.36 19.76
C GLU A 99 10.49 -4.58 18.95
N GLU A 100 9.94 -5.74 19.31
CA GLU A 100 10.10 -6.97 18.54
C GLU A 100 8.79 -7.28 17.81
N ILE A 101 8.86 -7.34 16.48
CA ILE A 101 7.72 -7.63 15.60
C ILE A 101 8.09 -8.83 14.75
N ASN A 102 7.30 -9.91 14.85
CA ASN A 102 7.53 -11.17 14.13
C ASN A 102 8.95 -11.75 14.31
N GLY A 103 9.52 -11.65 15.52
CA GLY A 103 10.87 -12.15 15.83
C GLY A 103 12.03 -11.30 15.31
N ILE A 104 11.74 -10.11 14.74
CA ILE A 104 12.75 -9.16 14.29
C ILE A 104 12.68 -7.92 15.17
N ARG A 105 13.85 -7.49 15.67
CA ARG A 105 13.97 -6.28 16.49
C ARG A 105 14.00 -5.03 15.60
N PHE A 106 13.10 -4.11 15.89
CA PHE A 106 12.99 -2.81 15.25
C PHE A 106 13.06 -1.69 16.27
N GLU A 107 13.39 -0.51 15.78
CA GLU A 107 13.24 0.73 16.53
C GLU A 107 12.15 1.56 15.89
N LEU A 108 11.15 1.93 16.69
CA LEU A 108 9.96 2.64 16.24
C LEU A 108 9.94 4.06 16.81
N ASN A 109 9.44 4.99 16.00
CA ASN A 109 9.15 6.35 16.42
C ASN A 109 8.04 6.94 15.54
N SER A 110 7.46 8.08 15.94
CA SER A 110 6.51 8.80 15.10
C SER A 110 6.65 10.30 15.24
N ILE A 111 6.45 11.02 14.14
CA ILE A 111 6.47 12.48 14.09
C ILE A 111 5.27 13.01 13.32
N VAL A 112 4.90 14.26 13.57
CA VAL A 112 3.98 15.00 12.71
C VAL A 112 4.80 15.69 11.64
N VAL A 113 4.41 15.50 10.39
CA VAL A 113 5.08 16.09 9.23
C VAL A 113 4.07 16.78 8.33
N GLU A 114 4.49 17.88 7.74
CA GLU A 114 3.72 18.58 6.72
C GLU A 114 4.35 18.31 5.35
N LYS A 115 4.00 17.16 4.75
CA LYS A 115 4.51 16.79 3.43
C LYS A 115 4.02 17.73 2.33
N TRP A 116 2.78 18.18 2.47
CA TRP A 116 2.11 19.09 1.55
C TRP A 116 1.57 20.26 2.35
N LYS A 117 1.63 21.45 1.76
CA LYS A 117 1.32 22.71 2.44
C LYS A 117 -0.07 22.66 3.09
N GLY A 118 -0.12 22.94 4.39
CA GLY A 118 -1.34 22.93 5.21
C GLY A 118 -1.91 21.54 5.50
N LYS A 119 -1.16 20.46 5.27
CA LYS A 119 -1.62 19.07 5.48
C LYS A 119 -0.69 18.34 6.44
N PRO A 120 -0.88 18.52 7.76
CA PRO A 120 -0.14 17.75 8.76
C PRO A 120 -0.62 16.31 8.79
N TYR A 121 0.31 15.37 8.71
CA TYR A 121 0.09 13.94 8.81
C TYR A 121 1.07 13.32 9.80
N ARG A 122 0.71 12.18 10.38
CA ARG A 122 1.63 11.41 11.21
C ARG A 122 2.49 10.53 10.30
N LEU A 123 3.80 10.60 10.51
CA LEU A 123 4.77 9.70 9.91
C LEU A 123 5.25 8.72 10.99
N VAL A 124 4.83 7.47 10.86
CA VAL A 124 5.33 6.36 11.68
C VAL A 124 6.58 5.79 11.02
N ILE A 125 7.68 5.75 11.76
CA ILE A 125 9.01 5.39 11.26
C ILE A 125 9.46 4.13 11.98
N GLN A 126 9.77 3.12 11.18
CA GLN A 126 10.41 1.89 11.60
C GLN A 126 11.82 1.87 11.03
N ARG A 127 12.82 1.69 11.89
CA ARG A 127 14.21 1.51 11.46
C ARG A 127 14.78 0.19 11.95
N GLN A 128 15.62 -0.42 11.10
CA GLN A 128 16.33 -1.66 11.40
C GLN A 128 17.81 -1.45 11.11
N ARG A 129 18.69 -1.85 12.03
CA ARG A 129 20.14 -1.77 11.82
C ARG A 129 20.53 -2.72 10.68
N ARG A 130 21.31 -2.23 9.71
CA ARG A 130 21.86 -3.07 8.64
C ARG A 130 22.93 -4.00 9.25
N THR A 131 22.84 -5.29 8.97
CA THR A 131 23.84 -6.31 9.34
C THR A 131 24.92 -6.51 8.27
N ASP A 132 24.77 -5.89 7.09
CA ASP A 132 25.71 -6.04 5.98
C ASP A 132 26.93 -5.13 6.18
N ASP A 133 28.03 -5.77 6.52
CA ASP A 133 29.36 -5.19 6.60
C ASP A 133 29.87 -4.86 5.18
N ILE A 134 30.42 -3.64 4.99
CA ILE A 134 31.48 -3.30 4.00
C ILE A 134 31.18 -2.41 2.76
N ARG A 135 29.98 -2.03 2.28
CA ARG A 135 29.94 -1.35 0.93
C ARG A 135 29.32 0.02 0.68
N GLU A 136 28.62 0.67 1.61
CA GLU A 136 28.12 2.02 1.33
C GLU A 136 28.26 2.93 2.56
N LEU A 137 29.47 3.46 2.76
CA LEU A 137 29.83 4.45 3.79
C LEU A 137 28.92 5.71 3.79
N TRP A 138 28.10 5.88 2.75
CA TRP A 138 27.23 7.04 2.51
C TRP A 138 25.73 6.77 2.69
N GLU A 139 25.30 5.51 2.88
CA GLU A 139 23.86 5.15 2.94
C GLU A 139 23.27 4.98 4.36
N GLY A 140 24.06 5.24 5.39
CA GLY A 140 23.63 5.20 6.80
C GLY A 140 23.46 3.78 7.38
N GLU A 141 23.53 3.69 8.70
CA GLU A 141 23.54 2.41 9.45
C GLU A 141 22.19 1.68 9.48
N TYR A 142 21.10 2.35 9.08
CA TYR A 142 19.73 1.87 9.27
C TYR A 142 18.96 1.81 7.95
N THR A 143 18.13 0.79 7.82
CA THR A 143 17.05 0.75 6.82
C THR A 143 15.80 1.36 7.41
N TYR A 144 15.29 2.41 6.78
CA TYR A 144 14.09 3.12 7.20
C TYR A 144 12.87 2.68 6.39
N ARG A 145 11.75 2.48 7.09
CA ARG A 145 10.42 2.25 6.52
C ARG A 145 9.47 3.25 7.17
N CYS A 146 8.86 4.09 6.36
CA CYS A 146 7.99 5.15 6.84
C CYS A 146 6.56 4.92 6.34
N ILE A 147 5.58 5.08 7.24
CA ILE A 147 4.14 4.95 6.97
C ILE A 147 3.51 6.30 7.27
N LEU A 148 2.91 6.91 6.27
CA LEU A 148 2.13 8.14 6.38
C LEU A 148 0.68 7.78 6.72
N THR A 149 0.12 8.44 7.74
CA THR A 149 -1.24 8.20 8.20
C THR A 149 -1.89 9.47 8.76
N ASN A 150 -3.22 9.53 8.72
CA ASN A 150 -4.04 10.49 9.48
C ASN A 150 -4.49 9.94 10.85
N ASP A 151 -3.96 8.78 11.26
CA ASP A 151 -4.21 8.18 12.57
C ASP A 151 -3.21 8.70 13.62
N PHE A 152 -3.66 9.67 14.41
CA PHE A 152 -2.87 10.29 15.48
C PHE A 152 -3.04 9.60 16.84
N GLU A 153 -4.00 8.69 16.97
CA GLU A 153 -4.43 8.16 18.28
C GLU A 153 -3.89 6.76 18.53
N SER A 154 -3.79 5.91 17.50
CA SER A 154 -3.32 4.54 17.66
C SER A 154 -1.86 4.45 18.10
N ASP A 155 -1.50 3.38 18.82
CA ASP A 155 -0.11 3.13 19.18
C ASP A 155 0.77 2.90 17.94
N ILE A 156 2.04 3.27 18.05
CA ILE A 156 3.01 3.15 16.96
C ILE A 156 3.13 1.68 16.53
N ARG A 157 3.11 0.74 17.48
CA ARG A 157 3.18 -0.69 17.20
C ARG A 157 1.96 -1.17 16.42
N ASP A 158 0.76 -0.77 16.85
CA ASP A 158 -0.50 -1.14 16.18
C ASP A 158 -0.53 -0.67 14.73
N VAL A 159 -0.04 0.54 14.46
CA VAL A 159 0.07 1.06 13.09
C VAL A 159 1.00 0.20 12.22
N VAL A 160 2.15 -0.18 12.76
CA VAL A 160 3.13 -1.01 12.05
C VAL A 160 2.61 -2.43 11.82
N GLU A 161 2.04 -3.06 12.84
CA GLU A 161 1.45 -4.40 12.74
C GLU A 161 0.27 -4.41 11.76
N PHE A 162 -0.62 -3.41 11.85
CA PHE A 162 -1.71 -3.25 10.90
C PHE A 162 -1.22 -3.07 9.47
N TYR A 163 -0.17 -2.27 9.26
CA TYR A 163 0.42 -2.09 7.93
C TYR A 163 1.08 -3.38 7.41
N ASN A 164 1.76 -4.14 8.25
CA ASN A 164 2.47 -5.38 7.87
C ASN A 164 1.55 -6.48 7.34
N LEU A 165 0.28 -6.50 7.76
CA LEU A 165 -0.75 -7.38 7.19
C LEU A 165 -0.97 -7.17 5.68
N ARG A 166 -0.46 -6.08 5.08
CA ARG A 166 -0.39 -5.90 3.62
C ARG A 166 0.39 -7.04 2.95
N GLY A 167 1.46 -7.52 3.56
CA GLY A 167 2.28 -8.61 2.99
C GLY A 167 1.49 -9.89 2.76
N GLY A 168 0.47 -10.15 3.58
CA GLY A 168 -0.44 -11.29 3.38
C GLY A 168 -1.26 -11.21 2.09
N LYS A 169 -1.41 -10.01 1.49
CA LYS A 169 -2.17 -9.80 0.25
C LYS A 169 -1.39 -10.15 -1.00
N GLU A 170 -0.06 -10.19 -0.93
CA GLU A 170 0.77 -10.68 -2.05
C GLU A 170 0.43 -12.14 -2.36
N ARG A 171 0.11 -12.96 -1.35
CA ARG A 171 -0.37 -14.35 -1.55
C ARG A 171 -1.65 -14.44 -2.36
N ILE A 172 -2.57 -13.48 -2.22
CA ILE A 172 -3.81 -13.45 -3.02
C ILE A 172 -3.44 -13.18 -4.47
N LEU A 173 -2.57 -12.22 -4.73
CA LEU A 173 -2.11 -11.92 -6.09
C LEU A 173 -1.33 -13.09 -6.70
N ASP A 174 -0.50 -13.79 -5.93
CA ASP A 174 0.22 -14.99 -6.37
C ASP A 174 -0.74 -16.13 -6.74
N ASP A 175 -1.78 -16.34 -5.95
CA ASP A 175 -2.85 -17.31 -6.21
C ASP A 175 -3.60 -16.96 -7.51
N MET A 176 -3.95 -15.68 -7.70
CA MET A 176 -4.59 -15.23 -8.93
C MET A 176 -3.66 -15.38 -10.15
N ASN A 177 -2.38 -15.05 -10.00
CA ASN A 177 -1.39 -15.13 -11.07
C ASN A 177 -1.11 -16.56 -11.51
N ASN A 178 -0.90 -17.48 -10.56
CA ASN A 178 -0.46 -18.84 -10.83
C ASN A 178 -1.63 -19.84 -10.87
N GLY A 179 -2.59 -19.73 -9.95
CA GLY A 179 -3.75 -20.62 -9.86
C GLY A 179 -4.87 -20.27 -10.83
N PHE A 180 -5.13 -18.97 -11.03
CA PHE A 180 -6.19 -18.47 -11.92
C PHE A 180 -5.66 -17.84 -13.22
N GLY A 181 -4.37 -18.02 -13.54
CA GLY A 181 -3.83 -17.67 -14.85
C GLY A 181 -3.70 -16.18 -15.16
N TRP A 182 -3.76 -15.27 -14.17
CA TRP A 182 -3.65 -13.83 -14.44
C TRP A 182 -2.30 -13.42 -15.05
N LYS A 183 -1.27 -14.26 -14.90
CA LYS A 183 0.04 -14.08 -15.53
C LYS A 183 0.01 -14.29 -17.06
N HIS A 184 -0.94 -15.09 -17.55
CA HIS A 184 -1.04 -15.51 -18.95
C HIS A 184 -2.49 -15.38 -19.43
N LEU A 185 -2.89 -14.14 -19.71
CA LEU A 185 -4.27 -13.84 -20.05
C LEU A 185 -4.69 -14.51 -21.38
N PRO A 186 -5.91 -15.08 -21.43
CA PRO A 186 -6.32 -15.96 -22.52
C PRO A 186 -6.78 -15.22 -23.78
N LYS A 187 -6.90 -13.88 -23.76
CA LYS A 187 -7.48 -13.09 -24.84
C LYS A 187 -6.56 -11.98 -25.32
N SER A 188 -6.71 -11.62 -26.59
CA SER A 188 -5.98 -10.50 -27.20
C SER A 188 -6.61 -9.15 -26.85
N PHE A 189 -7.89 -9.12 -26.50
CA PHE A 189 -8.64 -7.89 -26.26
C PHE A 189 -8.78 -7.55 -24.78
N MET A 190 -8.65 -6.26 -24.47
CA MET A 190 -8.63 -5.75 -23.10
C MET A 190 -9.96 -5.94 -22.37
N ALA A 191 -11.08 -5.75 -23.07
CA ALA A 191 -12.42 -5.94 -22.49
C ALA A 191 -12.69 -7.41 -22.13
N GLU A 192 -12.28 -8.34 -22.99
CA GLU A 192 -12.45 -9.78 -22.75
C GLU A 192 -11.59 -10.24 -21.57
N ASN A 193 -10.36 -9.73 -21.47
CA ASN A 193 -9.50 -9.97 -20.31
C ASN A 193 -10.06 -9.37 -19.02
N ALA A 194 -10.73 -8.20 -19.07
CA ALA A 194 -11.40 -7.64 -17.90
C ALA A 194 -12.49 -8.59 -17.37
N VAL A 195 -13.31 -9.16 -18.26
CA VAL A 195 -14.34 -10.14 -17.90
C VAL A 195 -13.70 -11.39 -17.29
N TYR A 196 -12.63 -11.90 -17.90
CA TYR A 196 -11.90 -13.07 -17.37
C TYR A 196 -11.42 -12.86 -15.93
N LEU A 197 -10.89 -11.68 -15.63
CA LEU A 197 -10.35 -11.35 -14.30
C LEU A 197 -11.45 -11.18 -13.26
N LEU A 198 -12.56 -10.54 -13.63
CA LEU A 198 -13.74 -10.43 -12.77
C LEU A 198 -14.30 -11.82 -12.44
N MET A 199 -14.47 -12.68 -13.45
CA MET A 199 -14.99 -14.04 -13.27
C MET A 199 -14.09 -14.87 -12.37
N THR A 200 -12.78 -14.88 -12.62
CA THR A 200 -11.82 -15.67 -11.81
C THR A 200 -11.72 -15.15 -10.38
N ALA A 201 -11.82 -13.84 -10.15
CA ALA A 201 -11.85 -13.28 -8.80
C ALA A 201 -13.12 -13.64 -8.02
N LEU A 202 -14.28 -13.62 -8.69
CA LEU A 202 -15.53 -14.12 -8.10
C LEU A 202 -15.39 -15.60 -7.74
N ILE A 203 -14.90 -16.43 -8.65
CA ILE A 203 -14.67 -17.86 -8.38
C ILE A 203 -13.75 -18.04 -7.18
N ARG A 204 -12.62 -17.34 -7.12
CA ARG A 204 -11.68 -17.40 -5.99
C ARG A 204 -12.36 -17.02 -4.67
N ASN A 205 -13.20 -15.99 -4.67
CA ASN A 205 -13.92 -15.56 -3.47
C ASN A 205 -14.87 -16.65 -2.94
N PHE A 206 -15.51 -17.42 -3.82
CA PHE A 206 -16.41 -18.51 -3.44
C PHE A 206 -15.67 -19.80 -3.09
N TYR A 207 -14.57 -20.13 -3.79
CA TYR A 207 -13.90 -21.42 -3.66
C TYR A 207 -13.05 -21.56 -2.39
N LYS A 208 -12.65 -20.45 -1.75
CA LYS A 208 -11.85 -20.43 -0.51
C LYS A 208 -12.69 -20.21 0.76
N THR A 209 -13.93 -20.69 0.78
CA THR A 209 -14.73 -20.71 2.02
C THR A 209 -14.27 -21.78 2.99
#